data_AF-A0A9N9YUT3-F1
#
_entry.id   AF-A0A9N9YUT3-F1
#
_cell.length_a   1.000
_cell.length_b   1.000
_cell.length_c   1.000
_cell.angle_alpha   90.00
_cell.angle_beta   90.00
_cell.angle_gamma   90.00
#
_symmetry.space_group_name_H-M   'P 1'
#
loop_
_entity.id
_entity.type
_entity.pdbx_description
1 polymer ?
#
loop_
_entity_poly.entity_id
_entity_poly.type
_entity_poly.pdbx_seq_one_letter_code
_entity_poly.pdbx_strand_id
1 'polypeptide(L)'
;MEANVPTSNNPPIDLDLLYDLAEGYQLRIHFQPLPLYNPSTLYDDLEFLPPLLRLAFAAITFKFADNPLYRGWEGPVGDVYLKRCRENVMELALDGVSKLEVLQALCLLALCEIKGMTTEVMNFVETLY
;
A
#
# COMPACT_ATOMS: atom_id res chain seq x y z
N MET A 1 -4.69 -25.82 -2.58
CA MET A 1 -4.22 -25.11 -1.38
C MET A 1 -5.10 -23.89 -1.25
N GLU A 2 -6.10 -23.97 -0.36
CA GLU A 2 -7.00 -22.85 -0.07
C GLU A 2 -6.21 -21.78 0.68
N ALA A 3 -6.09 -20.59 0.08
CA ALA A 3 -5.62 -19.42 0.78
C ALA A 3 -6.59 -19.14 1.92
N ASN A 4 -6.09 -19.26 3.14
CA ASN A 4 -6.85 -19.10 4.37
C ASN A 4 -7.33 -17.65 4.46
N VAL A 5 -8.57 -17.39 4.07
CA VAL A 5 -9.15 -16.05 4.04
C VAL A 5 -9.27 -15.52 5.47
N PRO A 6 -8.58 -14.43 5.86
CA PRO A 6 -8.74 -13.88 7.19
C PRO A 6 -10.14 -13.26 7.31
N THR A 7 -11.00 -13.92 8.08
CA THR A 7 -12.38 -13.54 8.45
C THR A 7 -12.47 -12.32 9.38
N SER A 8 -11.41 -11.51 9.46
CA SER A 8 -11.33 -10.31 10.28
C SER A 8 -11.51 -9.08 9.39
N ASN A 9 -12.37 -8.13 9.80
CA ASN A 9 -12.42 -6.77 9.22
C ASN A 9 -11.07 -6.02 9.31
N ASN A 10 -10.05 -6.66 9.90
CA ASN A 10 -8.70 -6.16 10.02
C ASN A 10 -7.69 -7.31 9.89
N PRO A 11 -7.31 -7.71 8.65
CA PRO A 11 -6.34 -8.77 8.44
C PRO A 11 -4.95 -8.38 8.98
N PRO A 12 -4.25 -9.27 9.72
CA PRO A 12 -2.90 -9.01 10.16
C PRO A 12 -1.96 -8.82 8.96
N ILE A 13 -0.95 -7.95 9.11
CA ILE A 13 0.15 -7.85 8.14
C ILE A 13 1.28 -8.71 8.69
N ASP A 14 1.31 -9.97 8.25
CA ASP A 14 2.40 -10.91 8.51
C ASP A 14 3.48 -10.84 7.42
N LEU A 15 4.57 -11.58 7.64
CA LEU A 15 5.72 -11.57 6.74
C LEU A 15 5.39 -12.19 5.39
N ASP A 16 4.58 -13.25 5.37
CA ASP A 16 4.18 -13.96 4.16
C ASP A 16 3.39 -13.03 3.24
N LEU A 17 2.41 -12.29 3.79
CA LEU A 17 1.68 -11.27 3.04
C LEU A 17 2.60 -10.17 2.51
N LEU A 18 3.57 -9.71 3.31
CA LEU A 18 4.52 -8.68 2.87
C LEU A 18 5.40 -9.17 1.71
N TYR A 19 5.82 -10.44 1.72
CA TYR A 19 6.61 -11.03 0.66
C TYR A 19 5.82 -11.21 -0.64
N ASP A 20 4.56 -11.65 -0.56
CA ASP A 20 3.71 -11.74 -1.74
C ASP A 20 3.45 -10.34 -2.36
N LEU A 21 3.29 -9.32 -1.51
CA LEU A 21 3.17 -7.92 -1.95
C LEU A 21 4.49 -7.38 -2.52
N ALA A 22 5.64 -7.80 -2.01
CA ALA A 22 6.95 -7.41 -2.51
C ALA A 22 7.16 -7.80 -3.99
N GLU A 23 6.68 -8.98 -4.38
CA GLU A 23 6.68 -9.41 -5.78
C GLU A 23 5.87 -8.45 -6.66
N GLY A 24 4.67 -8.06 -6.20
CA GLY A 24 3.84 -7.05 -6.88
C GLY A 24 4.53 -5.69 -7.01
N TYR A 25 5.23 -5.25 -5.96
CA TYR A 25 5.99 -4.02 -5.96
C TYR A 25 7.13 -4.03 -6.99
N GLN A 26 7.92 -5.11 -7.01
CA GLN A 26 9.05 -5.26 -7.94
C GLN A 26 8.59 -5.37 -9.40
N LEU A 27 7.42 -5.95 -9.69
CA LEU A 27 6.98 -6.11 -11.07
C LEU A 27 6.34 -4.85 -11.66
N ARG A 28 5.74 -3.97 -10.84
CA ARG A 28 4.84 -2.91 -11.33
C ARG A 28 5.08 -1.52 -10.73
N ILE A 29 5.60 -1.43 -9.51
CA ILE A 29 5.60 -0.19 -8.71
C ILE A 29 6.98 0.44 -8.65
N HIS A 30 8.06 -0.33 -8.72
CA HIS A 30 9.43 0.20 -8.56
C HIS A 30 9.84 1.26 -9.61
N PHE A 31 9.14 1.34 -10.75
CA PHE A 31 9.34 2.37 -11.78
C PHE A 31 8.53 3.66 -11.55
N GLN A 32 7.76 3.75 -10.47
CA GLN A 32 7.03 4.97 -10.10
C GLN A 32 8.02 6.07 -9.68
N PRO A 33 7.66 7.36 -9.83
CA PRO A 33 8.56 8.51 -9.63
C PRO A 33 9.19 8.63 -8.23
N LEU A 34 8.78 7.80 -7.27
CA LEU A 34 9.38 7.70 -5.95
C LEU A 34 9.88 6.25 -5.72
N PRO A 35 11.20 5.97 -5.84
CA PRO A 35 11.76 4.66 -5.48
C PRO A 35 11.76 4.53 -3.95
N LEU A 36 10.62 4.13 -3.41
CA LEU A 36 10.35 4.05 -1.98
C LEU A 36 11.17 2.97 -1.28
N TYR A 37 11.46 1.89 -2.01
CA TYR A 37 12.24 0.77 -1.51
C TYR A 37 13.22 0.32 -2.58
N ASN A 38 14.39 -0.15 -2.14
CA ASN A 38 15.38 -0.71 -3.04
C ASN A 38 14.97 -2.15 -3.41
N PRO A 39 14.72 -2.47 -4.69
CA PRO A 39 14.31 -3.82 -5.09
C PRO A 39 15.31 -4.89 -4.66
N SER A 40 16.61 -4.57 -4.60
CA SER A 40 17.68 -5.52 -4.26
C SER A 40 17.73 -5.90 -2.77
N THR A 41 17.18 -5.07 -1.89
CA THR A 41 17.17 -5.29 -0.42
C THR A 41 15.77 -5.39 0.16
N LEU A 42 14.74 -5.32 -0.69
CA LEU A 42 13.33 -5.22 -0.26
C LEU A 42 12.92 -6.33 0.71
N TYR A 43 13.28 -7.58 0.45
CA TYR A 43 12.92 -8.70 1.32
C TYR A 43 13.57 -8.61 2.70
N ASP A 44 14.84 -8.17 2.76
CA ASP A 44 15.56 -7.95 4.03
C ASP A 44 14.96 -6.75 4.78
N ASP A 45 14.64 -5.67 4.06
CA ASP A 45 14.10 -4.43 4.64
C ASP A 45 12.69 -4.65 5.23
N LEU A 46 11.87 -5.51 4.62
CA LEU A 46 10.50 -5.81 5.07
C LEU A 46 10.43 -6.42 6.47
N GLU A 47 11.45 -7.19 6.87
CA GLU A 47 11.53 -7.76 8.23
C GLU A 47 11.64 -6.67 9.29
N PHE A 48 12.40 -5.63 9.00
CA PHE A 48 12.69 -4.54 9.93
C PHE A 48 11.76 -3.35 9.75
N LEU A 49 10.81 -3.43 8.81
CA LEU A 49 9.91 -2.34 8.51
C LEU A 49 9.08 -1.97 9.75
N PRO A 50 9.10 -0.69 10.17
CA PRO A 50 8.23 -0.18 11.22
C PRO A 50 6.74 -0.47 10.92
N PRO A 51 5.89 -0.72 11.94
CA PRO A 51 4.49 -1.09 11.75
C PRO A 51 3.71 -0.11 10.87
N LEU A 52 3.99 1.20 10.98
CA LEU A 52 3.37 2.24 10.16
C LEU A 52 3.72 2.09 8.68
N LEU A 53 4.99 1.78 8.38
CA LEU A 53 5.44 1.57 7.00
C LEU A 53 4.90 0.27 6.42
N ARG A 54 4.67 -0.77 7.23
CA ARG A 54 4.02 -2.01 6.77
C ARG A 54 2.60 -1.73 6.27
N LEU A 55 1.84 -0.92 7.02
CA LEU A 55 0.49 -0.48 6.62
C LEU A 55 0.53 0.32 5.31
N ALA A 56 1.45 1.28 5.23
CA ALA A 56 1.60 2.13 4.05
C ALA A 56 2.03 1.31 2.80
N PHE A 57 2.95 0.37 2.98
CA PHE A 57 3.42 -0.54 1.93
C PHE A 57 2.32 -1.46 1.43
N ALA A 58 1.53 -2.06 2.33
CA ALA A 58 0.39 -2.87 1.95
C ALA A 58 -0.65 -2.04 1.17
N ALA A 59 -1.00 -0.86 1.67
CA ALA A 59 -1.97 0.02 1.02
C ALA A 59 -1.56 0.41 -0.41
N ILE A 60 -0.32 0.85 -0.61
CA ILE A 60 0.16 1.24 -1.95
C ILE A 60 0.25 0.03 -2.88
N THR A 61 0.67 -1.12 -2.36
CA THR A 61 0.82 -2.32 -3.17
C THR A 61 -0.54 -2.81 -3.64
N PHE A 62 -1.56 -2.91 -2.78
CA PHE A 62 -2.92 -3.26 -3.23
C PHE A 62 -3.51 -2.24 -4.22
N LYS A 63 -3.17 -0.96 -4.08
CA LYS A 63 -3.71 0.09 -4.95
C LYS A 63 -3.08 0.14 -6.34
N PHE A 64 -1.85 -0.34 -6.49
CA PHE A 64 -1.12 -0.35 -7.76
C PHE A 64 -0.92 -1.76 -8.34
N ALA A 65 -1.02 -2.80 -7.53
CA ALA A 65 -0.92 -4.18 -7.98
C ALA A 65 -2.27 -4.61 -8.55
N ASP A 66 -2.39 -4.49 -9.87
CA ASP A 66 -3.41 -5.17 -10.67
C ASP A 66 -2.93 -6.63 -10.92
N ASN A 67 -2.70 -7.36 -9.82
CA ASN A 67 -2.15 -8.70 -9.84
C ASN A 67 -3.31 -9.71 -9.87
N PRO A 68 -3.37 -10.64 -10.84
CA PRO A 68 -4.41 -11.67 -10.88
C PRO A 68 -4.52 -12.52 -9.61
N LEU A 69 -3.45 -12.60 -8.80
CA LEU A 69 -3.47 -13.26 -7.48
C LEU A 69 -4.36 -12.55 -6.44
N TYR A 70 -4.57 -11.24 -6.58
CA TYR A 70 -5.38 -10.41 -5.67
C TYR A 70 -6.64 -9.85 -6.32
N ARG A 71 -6.96 -10.31 -7.53
CA ARG A 71 -8.14 -9.89 -8.30
C ARG A 71 -9.40 -10.11 -7.47
N GLY A 72 -10.08 -9.00 -7.12
CA GLY A 72 -11.30 -8.99 -6.29
C GLY A 72 -11.06 -8.68 -4.81
N TRP A 73 -9.81 -8.56 -4.36
CA TRP A 73 -9.42 -8.16 -3.00
C TRP A 73 -8.80 -6.75 -2.97
N GLU A 74 -8.37 -6.23 -4.12
CA GLU A 74 -7.63 -4.97 -4.26
C GLU A 74 -8.36 -3.76 -3.65
N GLY A 75 -9.69 -3.68 -3.84
CA GLY A 75 -10.52 -2.59 -3.31
C GLY A 75 -10.74 -2.70 -1.80
N PRO A 76 -11.50 -3.71 -1.32
CA PRO A 76 -11.93 -3.77 0.08
C PRO A 76 -10.78 -3.89 1.08
N VAL A 77 -9.73 -4.67 0.74
CA VAL A 77 -8.61 -4.93 1.64
C VAL A 77 -7.60 -3.77 1.61
N GLY A 78 -7.30 -3.26 0.42
CA GLY A 78 -6.44 -2.09 0.24
C GLY A 78 -6.97 -0.86 0.98
N ASP A 79 -8.27 -0.60 0.90
CA ASP A 79 -8.92 0.54 1.57
C ASP A 79 -8.87 0.43 3.10
N VAL A 80 -8.97 -0.78 3.66
CA VAL A 80 -8.81 -1.01 5.10
C VAL A 80 -7.40 -0.64 5.56
N TYR A 81 -6.37 -1.12 4.85
CA TYR A 81 -4.98 -0.77 5.18
C TYR A 81 -4.70 0.72 4.98
N LEU A 82 -5.24 1.31 3.91
CA LEU A 82 -5.11 2.73 3.62
C LEU A 82 -5.74 3.59 4.72
N LYS A 83 -6.96 3.25 5.14
CA LYS A 83 -7.67 3.94 6.22
C LYS A 83 -6.89 3.86 7.54
N ARG A 84 -6.42 2.67 7.90
CA ARG A 84 -5.60 2.48 9.12
C ARG A 84 -4.30 3.27 9.07
N CYS A 85 -3.59 3.23 7.94
CA CYS A 85 -2.37 4.01 7.77
C CYS A 85 -2.65 5.51 7.95
N ARG A 86 -3.73 6.01 7.36
CA ARG A 86 -4.15 7.42 7.47
C ARG A 86 -4.44 7.81 8.91
N GLU A 87 -5.21 7.02 9.64
CA GLU A 87 -5.55 7.29 11.04
C GLU A 87 -4.28 7.39 11.90
N ASN A 88 -3.35 6.43 11.76
CA ASN A 88 -2.12 6.40 12.55
C ASN A 88 -1.14 7.53 12.19
N VAL A 89 -0.95 7.80 10.89
CA VAL A 89 0.02 8.83 10.47
C VAL A 89 -0.49 10.24 10.75
N MET A 90 -1.80 10.48 10.65
CA MET A 90 -2.38 11.80 10.92
C MET A 90 -2.31 12.15 12.39
N GLU A 91 -2.52 11.19 13.29
CA GLU A 91 -2.30 11.39 14.73
C GLU A 91 -0.86 11.85 14.99
N LEU A 92 0.13 11.13 14.47
CA LEU A 92 1.55 11.47 14.63
C LEU A 92 1.91 12.81 13.97
N ALA A 93 1.35 13.12 12.81
CA ALA A 93 1.63 14.36 12.09
C ALA A 93 1.03 15.59 12.80
N LEU A 94 -0.19 15.47 13.33
CA LEU A 94 -0.84 16.54 14.09
C LEU A 94 -0.12 16.84 15.41
N ASP A 95 0.46 15.81 16.02
CA ASP A 95 1.32 15.94 17.21
C ASP A 95 2.72 16.50 16.89
N GLY A 96 3.03 16.75 15.62
CA GLY A 96 4.31 17.33 15.20
C GLY A 96 5.48 16.34 15.21
N VAL A 97 5.23 15.03 15.14
CA VAL A 97 6.27 14.00 15.14
C VAL A 97 7.03 14.00 13.81
N SER A 98 8.28 14.48 13.83
CA SER A 98 9.14 14.63 12.65
C SER A 98 10.07 13.42 12.40
N LYS A 99 9.52 12.20 12.50
CA LYS A 99 10.26 10.97 12.21
C LYS A 99 10.25 10.65 10.71
N LEU A 100 11.31 9.99 10.24
CA LEU A 100 11.43 9.57 8.83
C LEU A 100 10.27 8.66 8.41
N GLU A 101 9.86 7.73 9.26
CA GLU A 101 8.76 6.81 8.95
C GLU A 101 7.43 7.54 8.71
N VAL A 102 7.19 8.63 9.44
CA VAL A 102 5.97 9.44 9.31
C VAL A 102 5.97 10.16 7.96
N LEU A 103 7.10 10.77 7.58
CA LEU A 103 7.26 11.41 6.28
C LEU A 103 7.09 10.40 5.13
N GLN A 104 7.73 9.23 5.23
CA GLN A 104 7.61 8.17 4.24
C GLN A 104 6.16 7.66 4.11
N ALA A 105 5.46 7.46 5.23
CA ALA A 105 4.05 7.07 5.23
C ALA A 105 3.15 8.15 4.58
N LEU A 106 3.40 9.43 4.85
CA LEU A 106 2.67 10.54 4.20
C LEU A 106 2.92 10.56 2.69
N CYS A 107 4.16 10.37 2.24
CA CYS A 107 4.48 10.27 0.81
C CYS A 107 3.75 9.09 0.14
N LEU A 108 3.72 7.94 0.80
CA LEU A 108 3.00 6.75 0.32
C LEU A 108 1.49 7.01 0.20
N LEU A 109 0.88 7.65 1.20
CA LEU A 109 -0.53 8.04 1.15
C LEU A 109 -0.82 9.03 0.02
N ALA A 110 0.04 10.01 -0.19
CA ALA A 110 -0.12 10.98 -1.28
C ALA A 110 -0.10 10.27 -2.65
N LEU A 111 0.78 9.29 -2.85
CA LEU A 111 0.81 8.48 -4.07
C LEU A 111 -0.48 7.66 -4.26
N CYS A 112 -1.02 7.10 -3.17
CA CYS A 112 -2.32 6.41 -3.20
C CYS A 112 -3.46 7.36 -3.62
N GLU A 113 -3.44 8.62 -3.20
CA GLU A 113 -4.45 9.61 -3.60
C GLU A 113 -4.29 10.02 -5.06
N ILE A 114 -3.06 10.31 -5.50
CA ILE A 114 -2.77 10.65 -6.91
C ILE A 114 -3.26 9.55 -7.86
N LYS A 115 -3.00 8.27 -7.51
CA LYS A 115 -3.50 7.13 -8.28
C LYS A 115 -5.03 7.09 -8.32
N GLY A 116 -5.68 7.34 -7.19
CA GLY A 116 -7.15 7.41 -7.11
C GLY A 116 -7.73 8.45 -8.07
N MET A 117 -7.18 9.66 -8.07
CA MET A 117 -7.60 10.74 -8.97
C MET A 117 -7.42 10.36 -10.44
N THR A 118 -6.30 9.71 -10.82
CA THR A 118 -6.10 9.28 -12.21
C THR A 118 -7.13 8.24 -12.67
N THR A 119 -7.55 7.33 -11.78
CA THR A 119 -8.59 6.34 -12.10
C THR A 119 -9.96 7.00 -12.28
N GLU A 120 -10.33 7.94 -11.40
CA GLU A 120 -11.60 8.67 -11.50
C GLU A 120 -11.71 9.50 -12.79
N VAL A 121 -10.62 10.17 -13.18
CA VAL A 121 -10.57 10.93 -14.43
C VAL A 121 -10.70 10.03 -15.66
N MET A 122 -10.04 8.87 -15.67
CA MET A 122 -10.17 7.90 -16.78
C MET A 122 -11.60 7.34 -16.88
N ASN A 123 -12.20 6.95 -15.76
CA ASN A 123 -13.58 6.47 -15.73
C ASN A 123 -14.58 7.55 -16.21
N PHE A 124 -14.38 8.81 -15.81
CA PHE A 124 -15.21 9.92 -16.27
C PHE A 124 -15.12 10.12 -17.79
N VAL A 125 -13.92 9.99 -18.37
CA VAL A 125 -13.73 10.09 -19.83
C VAL A 125 -14.39 8.90 -20.56
N GLU A 126 -14.32 7.68 -20.03
CA GLU A 126 -14.99 6.52 -20.62
C GLU A 126 -16.53 6.61 -20.57
N THR A 127 -17.09 7.30 -19.58
CA THR A 127 -18.55 7.47 -19.45
C THR A 127 -19.12 8.52 -20.42
N LEU A 128 -18.25 9.31 -21.06
CA LEU A 128 -18.63 10.37 -22.02
C LEU A 128 -18.55 9.91 -23.49
N TYR A 129 -18.16 8.66 -23.74
CA TYR A 129 -18.15 7.99 -25.05
C TYR A 129 -19.12 6.81 -25.08
#